data_AF-A0A7V5N485-F1
#
_entry.id   AF-A0A7V5N485-F1
#
_cell.length_a   1.000
_cell.length_b   1.000
_cell.length_c   1.000
_cell.angle_alpha   90.00
_cell.angle_beta   90.00
_cell.angle_gamma   90.00
#
_symmetry.space_group_name_H-M   'P 1'
#
loop_
_entity.id
_entity.type
_entity.pdbx_description
1 polymer ?
#
loop_
_entity_poly.entity_id
_entity_poly.type
_entity_poly.pdbx_seq_one_letter_code
_entity_poly.pdbx_strand_id
1 'polypeptide(L)'
;MFGAFKQISLLSRIKDLWFGLFFLKAGLSLLIIIPFYLVNNGLLSSSLFSKTLINSWDFSVISEMFFGRSELISQYLIFVFIGAVIYVAIKQFINGGLYYFVVSGRLEKKDWREFFAECGLGFNIHIKITIMMIFVYILLLFAGMFFVNIIGMASGHLVGLPVLIMSGFKLLILALIILAASIFSDCARATATAYPEKSFREILTIASNHFKPSLRKLLILYIITYIPFFLFWLMSEWLSLTAVSSIGGLAGIGIELIFFQACSFTRTGQKLWYLICFGKDFRSKNQGRFLPEQITLGL
;
A
#
# COMPACT_ATOMS: atom_id res chain seq x y z
N MET A 1 -23.79 14.37 2.79
CA MET A 1 -23.63 13.72 1.46
C MET A 1 -23.06 14.62 0.37
N PHE A 2 -23.41 15.91 0.28
CA PHE A 2 -22.91 16.83 -0.76
C PHE A 2 -21.38 17.06 -0.80
N GLY A 3 -20.65 16.79 0.29
CA GLY A 3 -19.19 16.86 0.31
C GLY A 3 -18.47 15.72 -0.43
N ALA A 4 -19.08 14.54 -0.55
CA ALA A 4 -18.45 13.37 -1.17
C ALA A 4 -18.35 13.50 -2.70
N PHE A 5 -19.40 14.00 -3.36
CA PHE A 5 -19.39 14.26 -4.80
C PHE A 5 -18.36 15.32 -5.21
N LYS A 6 -18.18 16.36 -4.40
CA LYS A 6 -17.14 17.39 -4.60
C LYS A 6 -15.72 16.84 -4.39
N GLN A 7 -15.58 15.74 -3.64
CA GLN A 7 -14.30 15.04 -3.45
C GLN A 7 -14.02 14.04 -4.57
N ILE A 8 -15.03 13.38 -5.13
CA ILE A 8 -14.90 12.52 -6.31
C ILE A 8 -14.55 13.36 -7.55
N SER A 9 -15.06 14.58 -7.69
CA SER A 9 -14.66 15.47 -8.78
C SER A 9 -13.20 15.96 -8.68
N LEU A 10 -12.54 15.84 -7.53
CA LEU A 10 -11.09 16.04 -7.42
C LEU A 10 -10.30 14.84 -7.96
N LEU A 11 -10.82 13.61 -7.83
CA LEU A 11 -10.22 12.42 -8.43
C LEU A 11 -10.22 12.48 -9.96
N SER A 12 -11.27 13.04 -10.57
CA SER A 12 -11.30 13.20 -12.04
C SER A 12 -10.28 14.23 -12.54
N ARG A 13 -10.01 15.30 -11.77
CA ARG A 13 -8.97 16.30 -12.08
C ARG A 13 -7.56 15.73 -12.07
N ILE A 14 -7.32 14.72 -11.24
CA ILE A 14 -6.01 14.05 -11.11
C ILE A 14 -5.94 12.71 -11.87
N LYS A 15 -6.89 12.43 -12.77
CA LYS A 15 -6.99 11.13 -13.47
C LYS A 15 -5.65 10.67 -14.04
N ASP A 16 -4.89 11.53 -14.72
CA ASP A 16 -3.60 11.11 -15.31
C ASP A 16 -2.55 10.70 -14.27
N LEU A 17 -2.60 11.27 -13.05
CA LEU A 17 -1.73 10.84 -11.96
C LEU A 17 -2.20 9.48 -11.44
N TRP A 18 -3.52 9.29 -11.30
CA TRP A 18 -4.08 8.00 -10.90
C TRP A 18 -3.74 6.89 -11.92
N PHE A 19 -4.01 7.10 -13.21
CA PHE A 19 -3.66 6.18 -14.28
C PHE A 19 -2.15 5.95 -14.35
N GLY A 20 -1.34 7.02 -14.29
CA GLY A 20 0.12 6.90 -14.30
C GLY A 20 0.65 6.04 -13.14
N LEU A 21 0.16 6.25 -11.91
CA LEU A 21 0.52 5.43 -10.74
C LEU A 21 0.05 3.98 -10.87
N PHE A 22 -1.11 3.75 -11.46
CA PHE A 22 -1.61 2.40 -11.73
C PHE A 22 -0.73 1.69 -12.77
N PHE A 23 -0.48 2.30 -13.93
CA PHE A 23 0.35 1.72 -14.97
C PHE A 23 1.78 1.49 -14.52
N LEU A 24 2.33 2.39 -13.69
CA LEU A 24 3.64 2.20 -13.08
C LEU A 24 3.66 0.96 -12.17
N LYS A 25 2.65 0.78 -11.32
CA LYS A 25 2.52 -0.45 -10.51
C LYS A 25 2.35 -1.68 -11.38
N ALA A 26 1.49 -1.63 -12.40
CA ALA A 26 1.26 -2.76 -13.30
C ALA A 26 2.53 -3.13 -14.06
N GLY A 27 3.26 -2.15 -14.60
CA GLY A 27 4.54 -2.36 -15.27
C GLY A 27 5.59 -2.96 -14.35
N LEU A 28 5.71 -2.48 -13.11
CA LEU A 28 6.62 -3.06 -12.12
C LEU A 28 6.24 -4.50 -11.76
N SER A 29 4.94 -4.77 -11.57
CA SER A 29 4.46 -6.12 -11.33
C SER A 29 4.81 -7.04 -12.50
N LEU A 30 4.65 -6.59 -13.75
CA LEU A 30 5.01 -7.39 -14.93
C LEU A 30 6.52 -7.64 -15.03
N LEU A 31 7.35 -6.63 -14.75
CA LEU A 31 8.82 -6.77 -14.73
C LEU A 31 9.32 -7.76 -13.68
N ILE A 32 8.54 -8.01 -12.64
CA ILE A 32 8.83 -9.00 -11.60
C ILE A 32 8.21 -10.35 -12.00
N ILE A 33 6.92 -10.39 -12.31
CA ILE A 33 6.19 -11.64 -12.56
C ILE A 33 6.66 -12.36 -13.83
N ILE A 34 6.97 -11.64 -14.92
CA ILE A 34 7.35 -12.28 -16.20
C ILE A 34 8.69 -13.02 -16.09
N PRO A 35 9.80 -12.42 -15.64
CA PRO A 35 11.06 -13.16 -15.48
C PRO A 35 10.91 -14.33 -14.53
N PHE A 36 10.16 -14.15 -13.44
CA PHE A 36 9.87 -15.23 -12.51
C PHE A 36 9.15 -16.40 -13.16
N TYR A 37 8.08 -16.13 -13.92
CA TYR A 37 7.34 -17.14 -14.64
C TYR A 37 8.24 -17.89 -15.64
N LEU A 38 9.06 -17.17 -16.42
CA LEU A 38 9.97 -17.76 -17.40
C LEU A 38 11.01 -18.67 -16.76
N VAL A 39 11.61 -18.26 -15.64
CA VAL A 39 12.61 -19.05 -14.91
C VAL A 39 11.98 -20.32 -14.32
N ASN A 40 10.85 -20.22 -13.63
CA ASN A 40 10.23 -21.40 -13.03
C ASN A 40 9.68 -22.37 -14.07
N ASN A 41 9.05 -21.86 -15.13
CA ASN A 41 8.52 -22.71 -16.19
C ASN A 41 9.65 -23.44 -16.94
N GLY A 42 10.82 -22.79 -17.11
CA GLY A 42 12.02 -23.43 -17.65
C GLY A 42 12.65 -24.49 -16.74
N LEU A 43 12.53 -24.35 -15.42
CA LEU A 43 13.05 -25.32 -14.46
C LEU A 43 12.08 -26.50 -14.25
N LEU A 44 10.78 -26.25 -14.24
CA LEU A 44 9.72 -27.25 -14.08
C LEU A 44 9.41 -28.02 -15.37
N SER A 45 9.74 -27.49 -16.55
CA SER A 45 9.64 -28.24 -17.80
C SER A 45 10.57 -29.46 -17.85
N SER A 46 11.58 -29.51 -16.97
CA SER A 46 12.51 -30.64 -16.79
C SER A 46 12.12 -31.62 -15.67
N SER A 47 10.96 -31.43 -15.02
CA SER A 47 10.46 -32.29 -13.93
C SER A 47 9.68 -33.52 -14.44
N LEU A 48 9.59 -34.57 -13.63
CA LEU A 48 8.75 -35.76 -13.89
C LEU A 48 7.24 -35.44 -13.94
N PHE A 49 6.83 -34.28 -13.43
CA PHE A 49 5.47 -33.75 -13.47
C PHE A 49 5.35 -32.58 -14.46
N SER A 50 6.03 -32.65 -15.62
CA SER A 50 6.15 -31.59 -16.65
C SER A 50 4.84 -31.15 -17.34
N LYS A 51 3.71 -31.12 -16.62
CA LYS A 51 2.58 -30.27 -16.96
C LYS A 51 3.01 -28.83 -16.69
N THR A 52 2.81 -27.94 -17.65
CA THR A 52 2.98 -26.50 -17.44
C THR A 52 2.26 -26.07 -16.16
N LEU A 53 2.83 -25.14 -15.40
CA LEU A 53 2.23 -24.56 -14.17
C LEU A 53 0.77 -24.12 -14.36
N ILE A 54 0.37 -23.85 -15.61
CA ILE A 54 -0.97 -23.48 -16.06
C ILE A 54 -1.98 -24.64 -15.99
N ASN A 55 -1.54 -25.88 -16.14
CA ASN A 55 -2.43 -27.03 -16.37
C ASN A 55 -2.84 -27.78 -15.11
N SER A 56 -2.05 -27.74 -14.04
CA SER A 56 -2.41 -28.35 -12.75
C SER A 56 -1.56 -27.77 -11.62
N TRP A 57 -2.22 -27.09 -10.68
CA TRP A 57 -1.62 -26.63 -9.43
C TRP A 57 -2.21 -27.47 -8.29
N ASP A 58 -1.51 -28.54 -7.92
CA ASP A 58 -1.93 -29.45 -6.84
C ASP A 58 -0.85 -29.57 -5.77
N PHE A 59 -1.19 -30.22 -4.65
CA PHE A 59 -0.27 -30.45 -3.55
C PHE A 59 0.97 -31.28 -3.94
N SER A 60 0.89 -32.08 -5.01
CA SER A 60 2.04 -32.83 -5.55
C SER A 60 3.10 -31.89 -6.10
N VAL A 61 2.73 -30.87 -6.89
CA VAL A 61 3.66 -29.85 -7.40
C VAL A 61 4.34 -29.10 -6.27
N ILE A 62 3.58 -28.72 -5.23
CA ILE A 62 4.13 -28.06 -4.03
C ILE A 62 5.10 -29.00 -3.31
N SER A 63 4.73 -30.26 -3.09
CA SER A 63 5.60 -31.24 -2.44
C SER A 63 6.90 -31.50 -3.21
N GLU A 64 6.85 -31.55 -4.54
CA GLU A 64 8.04 -31.72 -5.38
C GLU A 64 8.96 -30.50 -5.30
N MET A 65 8.40 -29.27 -5.29
CA MET A 65 9.19 -28.06 -5.08
C MET A 65 9.88 -28.05 -3.70
N PHE A 66 9.22 -28.58 -2.66
CA PHE A 66 9.78 -28.65 -1.30
C PHE A 66 10.80 -29.76 -1.09
N PHE A 67 10.55 -30.96 -1.63
CA PHE A 67 11.38 -32.14 -1.34
C PHE A 67 12.34 -32.51 -2.47
N GLY A 68 11.96 -32.31 -3.73
CA GLY A 68 12.76 -32.67 -4.90
C GLY A 68 13.59 -31.53 -5.49
N ARG A 69 13.22 -30.27 -5.20
CA ARG A 69 13.84 -29.07 -5.78
C ARG A 69 13.94 -27.92 -4.78
N SER A 70 14.39 -28.20 -3.55
CA SER A 70 14.50 -27.21 -2.45
C SER A 70 15.29 -25.94 -2.82
N GLU A 71 16.22 -26.03 -3.77
CA GLU A 71 16.95 -24.87 -4.34
C GLU A 71 16.00 -23.85 -5.00
N LEU A 72 14.88 -24.29 -5.59
CA LEU A 72 13.87 -23.40 -6.18
C LEU A 72 13.19 -22.54 -5.11
N ILE A 73 13.03 -23.04 -3.88
CA ILE A 73 12.45 -22.27 -2.78
C ILE A 73 13.40 -21.16 -2.38
N SER A 74 14.69 -21.45 -2.26
CA SER A 74 15.70 -20.43 -1.95
C SER A 74 15.74 -19.35 -3.02
N GLN A 75 15.73 -19.75 -4.30
CA GLN A 75 15.66 -18.83 -5.44
C GLN A 75 14.37 -18.00 -5.43
N TYR A 76 13.23 -18.61 -5.09
CA TYR A 76 11.95 -17.92 -4.97
C TYR A 76 11.97 -16.86 -3.87
N LEU A 77 12.47 -17.20 -2.68
CA LEU A 77 12.57 -16.28 -1.56
C LEU A 77 13.51 -15.11 -1.88
N ILE A 78 14.66 -15.38 -2.50
CA ILE A 78 15.59 -14.33 -2.96
C ILE A 78 14.91 -13.43 -3.99
N PHE A 79 14.20 -14.02 -4.94
CA PHE A 79 13.48 -13.27 -5.97
C PHE A 79 12.40 -12.35 -5.37
N VAL A 80 11.56 -12.88 -4.47
CA VAL A 80 10.55 -12.10 -3.75
C VAL A 80 11.20 -10.98 -2.93
N PHE A 81 12.32 -11.27 -2.26
CA PHE A 81 13.04 -10.28 -1.47
C PHE A 81 13.60 -9.15 -2.34
N ILE A 82 14.30 -9.47 -3.43
CA ILE A 82 14.84 -8.48 -4.37
C ILE A 82 13.71 -7.66 -4.99
N GLY A 83 12.64 -8.32 -5.45
CA GLY A 83 11.45 -7.66 -5.99
C GLY A 83 10.81 -6.70 -4.99
N ALA A 84 10.72 -7.10 -3.71
CA ALA A 84 10.21 -6.25 -2.64
C ALA A 84 11.10 -5.04 -2.39
N VAL A 85 12.44 -5.20 -2.39
CA VAL A 85 13.39 -4.10 -2.23
C VAL A 85 13.26 -3.09 -3.37
N ILE A 86 13.25 -3.55 -4.62
CA ILE A 86 13.08 -2.70 -5.81
C ILE A 86 11.74 -1.95 -5.74
N TYR A 87 10.66 -2.68 -5.43
CA TYR A 87 9.33 -2.10 -5.29
C TYR A 87 9.28 -1.02 -4.19
N VAL A 88 9.88 -1.28 -3.02
CA VAL A 88 9.96 -0.32 -1.92
C VAL A 88 10.74 0.92 -2.34
N ALA A 89 11.88 0.75 -3.01
CA ALA A 89 12.70 1.86 -3.48
C ALA A 89 11.93 2.75 -4.46
N ILE A 90 11.32 2.15 -5.49
CA ILE A 90 10.55 2.89 -6.49
C ILE A 90 9.34 3.58 -5.85
N LYS A 91 8.66 2.91 -4.91
CA LYS A 91 7.57 3.51 -4.15
C LYS A 91 8.03 4.72 -3.33
N GLN A 92 9.21 4.68 -2.70
CA GLN A 92 9.72 5.83 -1.96
C GLN A 92 10.16 6.98 -2.87
N PHE A 93 10.69 6.67 -4.05
CA PHE A 93 10.99 7.68 -5.06
C PHE A 93 9.72 8.39 -5.51
N ILE A 94 8.69 7.65 -5.95
CA ILE A 94 7.39 8.20 -6.36
C ILE A 94 6.73 8.99 -5.23
N ASN A 95 6.89 8.56 -3.98
CA ASN A 95 6.34 9.26 -2.83
C ASN A 95 6.85 10.72 -2.75
N GLY A 96 8.08 11.02 -3.17
CA GLY A 96 8.58 12.41 -3.17
C GLY A 96 7.69 13.37 -3.95
N GLY A 97 7.48 13.10 -5.24
CA GLY A 97 6.60 13.92 -6.08
C GLY A 97 5.13 13.86 -5.66
N LEU A 98 4.68 12.71 -5.13
CA LEU A 98 3.29 12.53 -4.74
C LEU A 98 2.94 13.31 -3.48
N TYR A 99 3.80 13.30 -2.45
CA TYR A 99 3.64 14.14 -1.27
C TYR A 99 3.82 15.62 -1.62
N TYR A 100 4.68 15.94 -2.58
CA TYR A 100 4.83 17.32 -3.07
C TYR A 100 3.53 17.87 -3.64
N PHE A 101 2.91 17.17 -4.59
CA PHE A 101 1.65 17.63 -5.18
C PHE A 101 0.51 17.69 -4.18
N VAL A 102 0.46 16.75 -3.25
CA VAL A 102 -0.57 16.68 -2.21
C VAL A 102 -0.44 17.85 -1.22
N VAL A 103 0.78 18.15 -0.76
CA VAL A 103 1.02 19.17 0.27
C VAL A 103 1.07 20.59 -0.32
N SER A 104 1.60 20.77 -1.54
CA SER A 104 1.53 22.05 -2.26
C SER A 104 0.10 22.39 -2.70
N GLY A 105 -0.69 21.35 -2.99
CA GLY A 105 -2.04 21.46 -3.56
C GLY A 105 -2.07 21.95 -5.01
N ARG A 106 -0.95 21.85 -5.73
CA ARG A 106 -0.84 22.08 -7.19
C ARG A 106 -1.44 20.91 -7.99
N LEU A 107 -2.67 20.50 -7.65
CA LEU A 107 -3.31 19.31 -8.23
C LEU A 107 -3.79 19.51 -9.68
N GLU A 108 -3.92 20.76 -10.14
CA GLU A 108 -4.55 21.10 -11.43
C GLU A 108 -3.56 21.33 -12.59
N LYS A 109 -2.31 21.74 -12.30
CA LYS A 109 -1.25 21.87 -13.29
C LYS A 109 -0.20 20.78 -13.04
N LYS A 110 -0.28 19.69 -13.81
CA LYS A 110 0.68 18.59 -13.72
C LYS A 110 1.93 18.93 -14.52
N ASP A 111 2.92 19.48 -13.85
CA ASP A 111 4.27 19.49 -14.40
C ASP A 111 4.98 18.18 -14.02
N TRP A 112 5.04 17.24 -14.96
CA TRP A 112 5.74 15.97 -14.75
C TRP A 112 7.23 16.16 -14.49
N ARG A 113 7.84 17.23 -15.01
CA ARG A 113 9.25 17.53 -14.75
C ARG A 113 9.45 17.91 -13.28
N GLU A 114 8.58 18.78 -12.76
CA GLU A 114 8.56 19.15 -11.34
C GLU A 114 8.27 17.91 -10.46
N PHE A 115 7.32 17.06 -10.85
CA PHE A 115 7.02 15.82 -10.14
C PHE A 115 8.25 14.92 -9.97
N PHE A 116 8.95 14.62 -11.07
CA PHE A 116 10.12 13.75 -11.03
C PHE A 116 11.33 14.41 -10.34
N ALA A 117 11.47 15.73 -10.41
CA ALA A 117 12.48 16.46 -9.64
C ALA A 117 12.23 16.28 -8.12
N GLU A 118 10.98 16.45 -7.69
CA GLU A 118 10.58 16.28 -6.29
C GLU A 118 10.62 14.81 -5.83
N CYS A 119 10.40 13.85 -6.74
CA CYS A 119 10.69 12.44 -6.48
C CYS A 119 12.15 12.21 -6.09
N GLY A 120 13.09 12.82 -6.82
CA GLY A 120 14.52 12.75 -6.54
C GLY A 120 14.91 13.42 -5.23
N LEU A 121 14.45 14.65 -5.01
CA LEU A 121 14.75 15.42 -3.79
C LEU A 121 14.25 14.71 -2.52
N GLY A 122 13.03 14.17 -2.56
CA GLY A 122 12.42 13.47 -1.43
C GLY A 122 12.93 12.04 -1.19
N PHE A 123 13.64 11.43 -2.15
CA PHE A 123 13.92 9.99 -2.13
C PHE A 123 14.63 9.54 -0.84
N ASN A 124 15.74 10.20 -0.49
CA ASN A 124 16.56 9.82 0.66
C ASN A 124 15.77 9.90 1.97
N ILE A 125 15.02 10.99 2.18
CA ILE A 125 14.25 11.17 3.42
C ILE A 125 13.08 10.18 3.50
N HIS A 126 12.42 9.87 2.38
CA HIS A 126 11.35 8.86 2.34
C HIS A 126 11.87 7.43 2.59
N ILE A 127 13.09 7.11 2.13
CA ILE A 127 13.76 5.85 2.48
C ILE A 127 14.05 5.80 3.98
N LYS A 128 14.63 6.86 4.57
CA LYS A 128 14.88 6.93 6.02
C LYS A 128 13.61 6.74 6.84
N ILE A 129 12.52 7.42 6.47
CA ILE A 129 11.19 7.22 7.09
C ILE A 129 10.77 5.76 6.96
N THR A 130 10.94 5.15 5.78
CA THR A 130 10.49 3.78 5.54
C THR A 130 11.27 2.75 6.36
N ILE A 131 12.60 2.89 6.45
CA ILE A 131 13.44 2.03 7.29
C ILE A 131 13.02 2.15 8.75
N MET A 132 12.85 3.37 9.26
CA MET A 132 12.35 3.60 10.61
C MET A 132 10.97 2.94 10.82
N MET A 133 10.06 3.09 9.86
CA MET A 133 8.74 2.49 9.95
C MET A 133 8.78 0.96 9.89
N ILE A 134 9.72 0.34 9.16
CA ILE A 134 9.91 -1.12 9.19
C ILE A 134 10.23 -1.58 10.61
N PHE A 135 11.17 -0.91 11.30
CA PHE A 135 11.46 -1.20 12.71
C PHE A 135 10.23 -1.01 13.61
N VAL A 136 9.50 0.09 13.43
CA VAL A 136 8.25 0.34 14.17
C VAL A 136 7.22 -0.76 13.92
N TYR A 137 7.02 -1.18 12.66
CA TYR A 137 6.07 -2.25 12.33
C TYR A 137 6.49 -3.58 12.93
N ILE A 138 7.79 -3.93 12.91
CA ILE A 138 8.29 -5.15 13.55
C ILE A 138 8.00 -5.12 15.06
N LEU A 139 8.30 -4.01 15.73
CA LEU A 139 8.02 -3.85 17.16
C LEU A 139 6.51 -3.92 17.46
N LEU A 140 5.68 -3.27 16.65
CA LEU A 140 4.23 -3.28 16.80
C LEU A 140 3.63 -4.66 16.49
N LEU A 141 4.22 -5.45 15.58
CA LEU A 141 3.80 -6.82 15.33
C LEU A 141 4.10 -7.71 16.53
N PHE A 142 5.30 -7.63 17.12
CA PHE A 142 5.62 -8.38 18.34
C PHE A 142 4.75 -7.97 19.53
N ALA A 143 4.58 -6.67 19.76
CA ALA A 143 3.68 -6.16 20.80
C ALA A 143 2.23 -6.58 20.54
N GLY A 144 1.77 -6.48 19.29
CA GLY A 144 0.43 -6.91 18.87
C GLY A 144 0.21 -8.40 19.12
N MET A 145 1.16 -9.26 18.74
CA MET A 145 1.10 -10.69 19.01
C MET A 145 1.06 -10.99 20.52
N PHE A 146 1.82 -10.26 21.32
CA PHE A 146 1.78 -10.37 22.78
C PHE A 146 0.38 -10.10 23.35
N PHE A 147 -0.25 -8.97 22.97
CA PHE A 147 -1.63 -8.66 23.41
C PHE A 147 -2.65 -9.67 22.86
N VAL A 148 -2.51 -10.08 21.61
CA VAL A 148 -3.36 -11.10 20.97
C VAL A 148 -3.27 -12.45 21.71
N ASN A 149 -2.09 -12.82 22.19
CA ASN A 149 -1.88 -14.06 22.94
C ASN A 149 -2.46 -13.99 24.34
N ILE A 150 -2.37 -12.86 25.05
CA ILE A 150 -3.04 -12.64 26.34
C ILE A 150 -4.56 -12.79 26.18
N ILE A 151 -5.13 -12.14 25.16
CA ILE A 151 -6.57 -12.26 24.85
C ILE A 151 -6.90 -13.72 24.48
N GLY A 152 -6.00 -14.41 23.77
CA GLY A 152 -6.12 -15.83 23.44
C GLY A 152 -6.20 -16.75 24.64
N MET A 153 -5.33 -16.55 25.63
CA MET A 153 -5.34 -17.29 26.88
C MET A 153 -6.64 -17.06 27.65
N ALA A 154 -7.14 -15.82 27.71
CA ALA A 154 -8.42 -15.50 28.35
C ALA A 154 -9.64 -16.12 27.63
N SER A 155 -9.53 -16.37 26.32
CA SER A 155 -10.59 -16.95 25.48
C SER A 155 -10.47 -18.47 25.27
N GLY A 156 -9.48 -19.14 25.86
CA GLY A 156 -9.10 -20.52 25.52
C GLY A 156 -10.18 -21.59 25.74
N HIS A 157 -11.24 -21.26 26.48
CA HIS A 157 -12.38 -22.13 26.75
C HIS A 157 -13.59 -21.89 25.84
N LEU A 158 -13.52 -20.86 24.98
CA LEU A 158 -14.61 -20.55 24.05
C LEU A 158 -14.54 -21.50 22.85
N VAL A 159 -15.70 -21.88 22.31
CA VAL A 159 -15.84 -22.69 21.08
C VAL A 159 -16.95 -22.09 20.22
N GLY A 160 -16.83 -22.18 18.89
CA GLY A 160 -17.84 -21.69 17.94
C GLY A 160 -17.82 -20.17 17.75
N LEU A 161 -18.99 -19.54 17.61
CA LEU A 161 -19.15 -18.11 17.29
C LEU A 161 -18.37 -17.15 18.23
N PRO A 162 -18.30 -17.37 19.57
CA PRO A 162 -17.50 -16.52 20.45
C PRO A 162 -16.01 -16.48 20.12
N VAL A 163 -15.42 -17.60 19.64
CA VAL A 163 -14.00 -17.64 19.22
C VAL A 163 -13.77 -16.79 17.97
N LEU A 164 -14.71 -16.85 17.01
CA LEU A 164 -14.70 -16.04 15.80
C LEU A 164 -14.78 -14.55 16.14
N ILE A 165 -15.67 -14.14 17.04
CA ILE A 165 -15.81 -12.75 17.50
C ILE A 165 -14.51 -12.28 18.16
N MET A 166 -13.94 -13.08 19.06
CA MET A 166 -12.67 -12.74 19.73
C MET A 166 -11.50 -12.66 18.76
N SER A 167 -11.45 -13.54 17.75
CA SER A 167 -10.45 -13.50 16.68
C SER A 167 -10.62 -12.26 15.79
N GLY A 168 -11.85 -11.88 15.48
CA GLY A 168 -12.16 -10.63 14.79
C GLY A 168 -11.72 -9.40 15.58
N PHE A 169 -11.95 -9.38 16.90
CA PHE A 169 -11.51 -8.28 17.76
C PHE A 169 -9.98 -8.16 17.83
N LYS A 170 -9.26 -9.29 17.89
CA LYS A 170 -7.80 -9.33 17.81
C LYS A 170 -7.27 -8.72 16.51
N LEU A 171 -7.84 -9.14 15.37
CA LEU A 171 -7.48 -8.59 14.06
C LEU A 171 -7.80 -7.10 13.96
N LEU A 172 -8.92 -6.65 14.55
CA LEU A 172 -9.29 -5.24 14.59
C LEU A 172 -8.28 -4.40 15.37
N ILE A 173 -7.84 -4.86 16.55
CA ILE A 173 -6.81 -4.17 17.34
C ILE A 173 -5.51 -4.04 16.53
N LEU A 174 -5.05 -5.15 15.95
CA LEU A 174 -3.82 -5.15 15.15
C LEU A 174 -3.94 -4.20 13.95
N ALA A 175 -5.09 -4.22 13.27
CA ALA A 175 -5.38 -3.34 12.14
C ALA A 175 -5.36 -1.86 12.55
N LEU A 176 -5.94 -1.50 13.70
CA LEU A 176 -5.94 -0.12 14.20
C LEU A 176 -4.53 0.37 14.55
N ILE A 177 -3.69 -0.49 15.16
CA ILE A 177 -2.30 -0.17 15.49
C ILE A 177 -1.48 0.07 14.22
N ILE A 178 -1.56 -0.86 13.25
CA ILE A 178 -0.86 -0.73 11.97
C ILE A 178 -1.35 0.51 11.21
N LEU A 179 -2.65 0.79 11.28
CA LEU A 179 -3.24 1.96 10.64
C LEU A 179 -2.72 3.27 11.26
N ALA A 180 -2.64 3.36 12.58
CA ALA A 180 -2.08 4.52 13.27
C ALA A 180 -0.62 4.77 12.85
N ALA A 181 0.20 3.71 12.80
CA ALA A 181 1.58 3.78 12.32
C ALA A 181 1.67 4.23 10.85
N SER A 182 0.78 3.74 9.99
CA SER A 182 0.68 4.15 8.58
C SER A 182 0.34 5.65 8.45
N ILE A 183 -0.62 6.15 9.22
CA ILE A 183 -0.99 7.57 9.24
C ILE A 183 0.16 8.43 9.76
N PHE A 184 0.87 8.00 10.81
CA PHE A 184 2.06 8.72 11.29
C PHE A 184 3.15 8.78 10.22
N SER A 185 3.37 7.67 9.50
CA SER A 185 4.29 7.64 8.37
C SER A 185 3.93 8.67 7.31
N ASP A 186 2.64 8.79 6.97
CA ASP A 186 2.16 9.78 6.02
C ASP A 186 2.35 11.23 6.52
N CYS A 187 2.20 11.46 7.84
CA CYS A 187 2.51 12.74 8.49
C CYS A 187 4.01 13.11 8.40
N ALA A 188 4.90 12.15 8.63
CA ALA A 188 6.34 12.34 8.50
C ALA A 188 6.75 12.66 7.06
N ARG A 189 6.16 11.96 6.08
CA ARG A 189 6.43 12.21 4.66
C ARG A 189 5.94 13.59 4.20
N ALA A 190 4.74 13.99 4.62
CA ALA A 190 4.23 15.34 4.33
C ALA A 190 5.08 16.44 4.97
N THR A 191 5.52 16.24 6.22
CA THR A 191 6.40 17.17 6.91
C THR A 191 7.75 17.31 6.22
N ALA A 192 8.38 16.19 5.84
CA ALA A 192 9.63 16.19 5.10
C ALA A 192 9.54 16.96 3.77
N THR A 193 8.35 16.95 3.16
CA THR A 193 8.10 17.66 1.90
C THR A 193 7.83 19.15 2.11
N ALA A 194 7.18 19.52 3.22
CA ALA A 194 6.91 20.90 3.58
C ALA A 194 8.16 21.65 4.10
N TYR A 195 9.07 20.92 4.75
CA TYR A 195 10.27 21.46 5.41
C TYR A 195 11.52 20.64 5.06
N PRO A 196 11.97 20.63 3.78
CA PRO A 196 13.08 19.81 3.32
C PRO A 196 14.44 20.14 3.98
N GLU A 197 14.59 21.36 4.50
CA GLU A 197 15.78 21.84 5.19
C GLU A 197 15.91 21.34 6.64
N LYS A 198 14.83 20.80 7.21
CA LYS A 198 14.82 20.36 8.61
C LYS A 198 15.51 19.01 8.78
N SER A 199 16.13 18.84 9.94
CA SER A 199 16.74 17.57 10.32
C SER A 199 15.68 16.47 10.48
N PHE A 200 16.07 15.20 10.32
CA PHE A 200 15.15 14.07 10.45
C PHE A 200 14.42 14.04 11.81
N ARG A 201 15.09 14.43 12.90
CA ARG A 201 14.50 14.52 14.24
C ARG A 201 13.42 15.59 14.32
N GLU A 202 13.66 16.76 13.74
CA GLU A 202 12.68 17.85 13.69
C GLU A 202 11.47 17.45 12.83
N ILE A 203 11.69 16.79 11.70
CA ILE A 203 10.62 16.24 10.85
C ILE A 203 9.71 15.31 11.65
N LEU A 204 10.28 14.38 12.42
CA LEU A 204 9.50 13.47 13.26
C LEU A 204 8.75 14.19 14.38
N THR A 205 9.33 15.27 14.90
CA THR A 205 8.72 16.06 15.99
C THR A 205 7.51 16.83 15.47
N ILE A 206 7.66 17.54 14.35
CA ILE A 206 6.57 18.27 13.69
C ILE A 206 5.47 17.29 13.25
N ALA A 207 5.85 16.14 12.69
CA ALA A 207 4.91 15.09 12.32
C ALA A 207 4.12 14.56 13.53
N SER A 208 4.78 14.35 14.67
CA SER A 208 4.13 13.94 15.92
C SER A 208 3.15 14.99 16.44
N ASN A 209 3.54 16.26 16.39
CA ASN A 209 2.71 17.39 16.82
C ASN A 209 1.46 17.57 15.95
N HIS A 210 1.53 17.23 14.66
CA HIS A 210 0.34 17.19 13.80
C HIS A 210 -0.49 15.93 14.03
N PHE A 211 0.16 14.76 14.15
CA PHE A 211 -0.45 13.45 14.26
C PHE A 211 -1.30 13.29 15.52
N LYS A 212 -0.74 13.59 16.70
CA LYS A 212 -1.41 13.39 18.00
C LYS A 212 -2.81 14.05 18.08
N PRO A 213 -2.97 15.37 17.83
CA PRO A 213 -4.28 16.02 17.90
C PRO A 213 -5.20 15.63 16.74
N SER A 214 -4.64 15.21 15.59
CA SER A 214 -5.42 14.91 14.38
C SER A 214 -5.76 13.42 14.22
N LEU A 215 -5.23 12.53 15.07
CA LEU A 215 -5.31 11.07 14.92
C LEU A 215 -6.73 10.58 14.65
N ARG A 216 -7.70 10.97 15.48
CA ARG A 216 -9.11 10.56 15.32
C ARG A 216 -9.65 10.99 13.96
N LYS A 217 -9.39 12.23 13.55
CA LYS A 217 -9.85 12.78 12.26
C LYS A 217 -9.22 12.03 11.08
N LEU A 218 -7.92 11.74 11.16
CA LEU A 218 -7.17 11.02 10.12
C LEU A 218 -7.59 9.55 10.01
N LEU A 219 -7.90 8.89 11.13
CA LEU A 219 -8.47 7.54 11.16
C LEU A 219 -9.84 7.50 10.50
N ILE A 220 -10.74 8.41 10.87
CA ILE A 220 -12.07 8.51 10.27
C ILE A 220 -11.96 8.75 8.77
N LEU A 221 -11.08 9.66 8.35
CA LEU A 221 -10.83 9.94 6.93
C LEU A 221 -10.34 8.68 6.18
N TYR A 222 -9.42 7.93 6.78
CA TYR A 222 -8.94 6.69 6.18
C TYR A 222 -10.06 5.65 6.04
N ILE A 223 -10.84 5.45 7.10
CA ILE A 223 -11.96 4.48 7.10
C ILE A 223 -13.00 4.87 6.04
N ILE A 224 -13.42 6.14 5.99
CA ILE A 224 -14.41 6.63 5.02
C ILE A 224 -13.93 6.41 3.58
N THR A 225 -12.66 6.68 3.31
CA THR A 225 -12.11 6.46 1.97
C THR A 225 -11.90 4.96 1.68
N TYR A 226 -11.63 4.13 2.68
CA TYR A 226 -11.36 2.70 2.53
C TYR A 226 -12.62 1.84 2.35
N ILE A 227 -13.72 2.12 3.05
CA ILE A 227 -14.95 1.30 3.02
C ILE A 227 -15.46 1.06 1.58
N PRO A 228 -15.62 2.08 0.71
CA PRO A 228 -16.10 1.86 -0.66
C PRO A 228 -15.19 0.92 -1.46
N PHE A 229 -13.88 1.04 -1.24
CA PHE A 229 -12.90 0.16 -1.89
C PHE A 229 -12.99 -1.27 -1.35
N PHE A 230 -13.13 -1.44 -0.03
CA PHE A 230 -13.27 -2.75 0.58
C PHE A 230 -14.50 -3.49 0.07
N LEU A 231 -15.63 -2.79 -0.09
CA LEU A 231 -16.84 -3.34 -0.69
C LEU A 231 -16.63 -3.73 -2.15
N PHE A 232 -15.95 -2.89 -2.93
CA PHE A 232 -15.58 -3.21 -4.32
C PHE A 232 -14.66 -4.43 -4.40
N TRP A 233 -13.67 -4.52 -3.51
CA TRP A 233 -12.76 -5.67 -3.43
C TRP A 233 -13.52 -6.96 -3.08
N LEU A 234 -14.39 -6.94 -2.07
CA LEU A 234 -15.23 -8.11 -1.73
C LEU A 234 -16.11 -8.56 -2.89
N MET A 235 -16.72 -7.61 -3.61
CA MET A 235 -17.52 -7.92 -4.79
C MET A 235 -16.65 -8.53 -5.90
N SER A 236 -15.47 -7.97 -6.15
CA SER A 236 -14.53 -8.47 -7.14
C SER A 236 -14.01 -9.87 -6.81
N GLU A 237 -13.72 -10.14 -5.53
CA GLU A 237 -13.30 -11.46 -5.05
C GLU A 237 -14.41 -12.49 -5.24
N TRP A 238 -15.65 -12.13 -4.86
CA TRP A 238 -16.81 -12.99 -5.05
C TRP A 238 -17.08 -13.31 -6.53
N LEU A 239 -16.98 -12.30 -7.41
CA LEU A 239 -17.11 -12.49 -8.85
C LEU A 239 -15.98 -13.35 -9.42
N SER A 240 -14.74 -13.16 -8.94
CA SER A 240 -13.58 -13.96 -9.33
C SER A 240 -13.76 -15.44 -8.98
N LEU A 241 -14.12 -15.75 -7.72
CA LEU A 241 -14.39 -17.11 -7.26
C LEU A 241 -15.51 -17.78 -8.07
N THR A 242 -16.56 -17.02 -8.36
CA THR A 242 -17.67 -17.49 -9.20
C THR A 242 -17.22 -17.76 -10.64
N ALA A 243 -16.37 -16.91 -11.23
CA ALA A 243 -15.85 -17.08 -12.58
C ALA A 243 -14.91 -18.28 -12.70
N VAL A 244 -13.99 -18.46 -11.74
CA VAL A 244 -13.05 -19.59 -11.71
C VAL A 244 -13.78 -20.92 -11.56
N SER A 245 -14.81 -20.97 -10.71
CA SER A 245 -15.62 -22.18 -10.49
C SER A 245 -16.56 -22.54 -11.66
N SER A 246 -17.02 -21.56 -12.44
CA SER A 246 -18.02 -21.79 -13.50
C SER A 246 -17.42 -21.97 -14.90
N ILE A 247 -16.38 -21.20 -15.26
CA ILE A 247 -15.80 -21.19 -16.61
C ILE A 247 -14.63 -22.17 -16.71
N GLY A 248 -13.88 -22.34 -15.61
CA GLY A 248 -12.71 -23.22 -15.54
C GLY A 248 -11.55 -22.80 -16.47
N GLY A 249 -10.39 -23.42 -16.25
CA GLY A 249 -9.21 -23.28 -17.12
C GLY A 249 -8.68 -21.86 -17.30
N LEU A 250 -8.05 -21.60 -18.45
CA LEU A 250 -7.39 -20.34 -18.78
C LEU A 250 -8.33 -19.12 -18.81
N ALA A 251 -9.60 -19.32 -19.19
CA ALA A 251 -10.58 -18.23 -19.24
C ALA A 251 -10.97 -17.75 -17.84
N GLY A 252 -11.13 -18.68 -16.87
CA GLY A 252 -11.33 -18.33 -15.46
C GLY A 252 -10.16 -17.54 -14.88
N ILE A 253 -8.92 -17.98 -15.14
CA ILE A 253 -7.69 -17.29 -14.72
C ILE A 253 -7.59 -15.89 -15.34
N GLY A 254 -7.97 -15.74 -16.62
CA GLY A 254 -7.99 -14.44 -17.29
C GLY A 254 -8.97 -13.45 -16.66
N ILE A 255 -10.15 -13.92 -16.26
CA ILE A 255 -11.16 -13.10 -15.59
C ILE A 255 -10.70 -12.71 -14.18
N GLU A 256 -10.12 -13.64 -13.41
CA GLU A 256 -9.52 -13.36 -12.11
C GLU A 256 -8.43 -12.27 -12.20
N LEU A 257 -7.55 -12.35 -13.21
CA LEU A 257 -6.53 -11.33 -13.45
C LEU A 257 -7.15 -9.95 -13.73
N ILE A 258 -8.21 -9.87 -14.52
CA ILE A 258 -8.92 -8.61 -14.80
C ILE A 258 -9.49 -8.01 -13.51
N PHE A 259 -10.15 -8.84 -12.69
CA PHE A 259 -10.69 -8.42 -11.40
C PHE A 259 -9.60 -7.96 -10.44
N PHE A 260 -8.47 -8.68 -10.38
CA PHE A 260 -7.32 -8.27 -9.59
C PHE A 260 -6.75 -6.91 -10.04
N GLN A 261 -6.65 -6.66 -11.35
CA GLN A 261 -6.22 -5.36 -11.86
C GLN A 261 -7.24 -4.25 -11.54
N ALA A 262 -8.54 -4.53 -11.62
CA ALA A 262 -9.58 -3.59 -11.21
C ALA A 262 -9.49 -3.22 -9.72
N CYS A 263 -9.20 -4.19 -8.85
CA CYS A 263 -8.91 -3.95 -7.44
C CYS A 263 -7.62 -3.12 -7.25
N SER A 264 -6.55 -3.42 -7.97
CA SER A 264 -5.31 -2.64 -7.90
C SER A 264 -5.52 -1.17 -8.35
N PHE A 265 -6.30 -0.97 -9.41
CA PHE A 265 -6.66 0.35 -9.92
C PHE A 265 -7.46 1.16 -8.89
N THR A 266 -8.54 0.57 -8.37
CA THR A 266 -9.40 1.22 -7.36
C THR A 266 -8.66 1.47 -6.04
N ARG A 267 -7.76 0.57 -5.61
CA ARG A 267 -6.91 0.76 -4.42
C ARG A 267 -6.00 1.97 -4.56
N THR A 268 -5.46 2.18 -5.75
CA THR A 268 -4.60 3.32 -6.07
C THR A 268 -5.39 4.63 -5.99
N GLY A 269 -6.61 4.64 -6.54
CA GLY A 269 -7.52 5.78 -6.44
C GLY A 269 -7.90 6.09 -4.99
N GLN A 270 -8.20 5.07 -4.19
CA GLN A 270 -8.51 5.24 -2.76
C GLN A 270 -7.35 5.89 -1.99
N LYS A 271 -6.11 5.40 -2.17
CA LYS A 271 -4.96 5.98 -1.47
C LYS A 271 -4.71 7.43 -1.90
N LEU A 272 -4.87 7.73 -3.19
CA LEU A 272 -4.71 9.08 -3.71
C LEU A 272 -5.79 10.03 -3.15
N TRP A 273 -7.04 9.57 -3.07
CA TRP A 273 -8.14 10.32 -2.46
C TRP A 273 -7.86 10.62 -0.99
N TYR A 274 -7.46 9.60 -0.22
CA TYR A 274 -7.05 9.76 1.17
C TYR A 274 -5.95 10.81 1.29
N LEU A 275 -4.88 10.71 0.49
CA LEU A 275 -3.74 11.62 0.56
C LEU A 275 -4.12 13.05 0.21
N ILE A 276 -5.01 13.29 -0.76
CA ILE A 276 -5.47 14.65 -1.08
C ILE A 276 -6.27 15.27 0.06
N CYS A 277 -7.18 14.51 0.66
CA CYS A 277 -7.93 15.00 1.81
C CYS A 277 -7.01 15.26 3.00
N PHE A 278 -6.02 14.39 3.21
CA PHE A 278 -4.99 14.55 4.22
C PHE A 278 -4.12 15.79 3.96
N GLY A 279 -3.60 15.98 2.75
CA GLY A 279 -2.75 17.10 2.39
C GLY A 279 -3.44 18.45 2.56
N LYS A 280 -4.75 18.52 2.30
CA LYS A 280 -5.55 19.71 2.61
C LYS A 280 -5.60 20.02 4.10
N ASP A 281 -5.77 19.02 4.97
CA ASP A 281 -5.73 19.21 6.42
C ASP A 281 -4.32 19.53 6.93
N PHE A 282 -3.31 18.92 6.32
CA PHE A 282 -1.91 19.16 6.69
C PHE A 282 -1.51 20.59 6.33
N ARG A 283 -1.74 21.01 5.08
CA ARG A 283 -1.38 22.33 4.57
C ARG A 283 -2.06 23.47 5.34
N SER A 284 -3.28 23.30 5.83
CA SER A 284 -3.94 24.35 6.62
C SER A 284 -3.23 24.67 7.94
N LYS A 285 -2.40 23.74 8.45
CA LYS A 285 -1.64 23.88 9.70
C LYS A 285 -0.14 23.98 9.50
N ASN A 286 0.39 23.45 8.40
CA ASN A 286 1.82 23.32 8.11
C ASN A 286 2.08 23.64 6.63
N GLN A 287 2.13 24.94 6.31
CA GLN A 287 2.35 25.40 4.93
C GLN A 287 3.81 25.26 4.48
N GLY A 288 4.77 25.38 5.40
CA GLY A 288 6.20 25.26 5.11
C GLY A 288 6.63 26.11 3.91
N ARG A 289 7.40 25.52 2.99
CA ARG A 289 7.85 26.19 1.76
C ARG A 289 6.74 26.56 0.76
N PHE A 290 5.48 26.25 1.07
CA PHE A 290 4.31 26.52 0.21
C PHE A 290 3.49 27.74 0.63
N LEU A 291 4.03 28.58 1.52
CA LEU A 291 3.46 29.89 1.82
C LEU A 291 3.35 30.72 0.53
N PRO A 292 2.22 31.39 0.27
CA PRO A 292 2.13 32.30 -0.87
C PRO A 292 3.18 33.41 -0.74
N GLU A 293 3.83 33.80 -1.84
CA GLU A 293 4.90 34.81 -1.90
C GLU A 293 4.53 36.13 -1.20
N GLN A 294 3.23 36.48 -1.19
CA GLN A 294 2.69 37.65 -0.51
C GLN A 294 2.84 37.65 1.02
N ILE A 295 3.12 36.50 1.64
CA ILE A 295 3.34 36.38 3.10
C ILE A 295 4.84 36.27 3.42
N THR A 296 5.65 35.78 2.48
CA THR A 296 7.11 35.68 2.65
C THR A 296 7.82 37.01 2.38
N LEU A 297 7.25 37.87 1.54
CA LEU A 297 7.67 39.25 1.35
C LEU A 297 6.97 40.18 2.35
N GLY A 298 7.10 39.94 3.66
CA GLY A 298 6.67 40.89 4.69
C GLY A 298 7.44 42.22 4.63
N LEU A 299 7.19 42.98 3.57
CA LEU A 299 7.48 44.39 3.30
C LEU A 299 6.14 45.07 3.01
#